data_AF-A0A139SR29-F1
#
_entry.id   AF-A0A139SR29-F1
#
_cell.length_a   1.000
_cell.length_b   1.000
_cell.length_c   1.000
_cell.angle_alpha   90.00
_cell.angle_beta   90.00
_cell.angle_gamma   90.00
#
_symmetry.space_group_name_H-M   'P 1'
#
loop_
_entity.id
_entity.type
_entity.pdbx_description
1 polymer ?
#
loop_
_entity_poly.entity_id
_entity_poly.type
_entity_poly.pdbx_seq_one_letter_code
_entity_poly.pdbx_strand_id
1 'polypeptide(L)'
;MARAVEVPFKPLWTKRILKETYRIQTGSLDWEPRRAMSFRASLSDQYPTNRVSGYERYLPLCRNGEPGGHVLACALAARADKIVTHSLRNFRAERLAPWAGRVLHPDDYLLELYLLFPECVLRILRAHEVATEELLSTLAPHAPEFAKAVLADETHIDGTLH
;
A
#
# COMPACT_ATOMS: atom_id res chain seq x y z
N MET A 1 -19.40 -7.08 13.17
CA MET A 1 -19.32 -7.28 11.71
C MET A 1 -18.48 -6.15 11.14
N ALA A 2 -17.26 -6.44 10.67
CA ALA A 2 -16.39 -5.42 10.10
C ALA A 2 -17.09 -4.82 8.87
N ARG A 3 -17.34 -3.51 8.92
CA ARG A 3 -17.94 -2.75 7.82
C ARG A 3 -16.95 -2.88 6.66
N ALA A 4 -17.34 -3.59 5.58
CA ALA A 4 -16.58 -3.57 4.36
C ALA A 4 -16.60 -2.14 3.85
N VAL A 5 -15.57 -1.38 4.20
CA VAL A 5 -15.18 -0.23 3.39
C VAL A 5 -14.93 -0.84 2.02
N GLU A 6 -15.67 -0.43 1.01
CA GLU A 6 -15.31 -0.73 -0.38
C GLU A 6 -13.95 -0.07 -0.61
N VAL A 7 -12.91 -0.85 -0.36
CA VAL A 7 -11.54 -0.43 -0.59
C VAL A 7 -11.38 -0.41 -2.11
N PRO A 8 -11.07 0.74 -2.74
CA PRO A 8 -10.99 0.88 -4.20
C PRO A 8 -9.75 0.17 -4.80
N PHE A 9 -9.22 -0.83 -4.10
CA PHE A 9 -8.07 -1.60 -4.50
C PHE A 9 -8.11 -3.01 -3.91
N LYS A 10 -7.38 -3.91 -4.58
CA LYS A 10 -7.15 -5.28 -4.12
C LYS A 10 -5.68 -5.44 -3.73
N PRO A 11 -5.32 -5.39 -2.43
CA PRO A 11 -3.92 -5.57 -2.03
C PRO A 11 -3.51 -7.02 -2.29
N LEU A 12 -2.34 -7.28 -2.88
CA LEU A 12 -1.92 -8.62 -3.29
C LEU A 12 -0.55 -8.95 -2.68
N TRP A 13 -0.39 -10.17 -2.16
CA TRP A 13 0.88 -10.60 -1.56
C TRP A 13 1.12 -12.10 -1.70
N THR A 14 2.39 -12.49 -1.73
CA THR A 14 2.81 -13.89 -1.57
C THR A 14 3.08 -14.20 -0.10
N LYS A 15 3.21 -15.51 0.22
CA LYS A 15 3.71 -15.93 1.54
C LYS A 15 5.10 -15.35 1.85
N ARG A 16 5.94 -15.16 0.82
CA ARG A 16 7.29 -14.60 0.95
C ARG A 16 7.24 -13.12 1.34
N ILE A 17 6.39 -12.33 0.68
CA ILE A 17 6.19 -10.90 1.00
C ILE A 17 5.76 -10.73 2.46
N LEU A 18 4.73 -11.45 2.93
CA LEU A 18 4.31 -11.34 4.34
C LEU A 18 5.39 -11.79 5.34
N LYS A 19 6.22 -12.76 4.97
CA LYS A 19 7.35 -13.19 5.82
C LYS A 19 8.42 -12.09 5.90
N GLU A 20 8.65 -11.36 4.81
CA GLU A 20 9.56 -10.20 4.78
C GLU A 20 8.99 -9.03 5.57
N THR A 21 7.71 -8.70 5.40
CA THR A 21 7.01 -7.69 6.21
C THR A 21 7.14 -7.97 7.70
N TYR A 22 6.91 -9.22 8.13
CA TYR A 22 7.09 -9.61 9.54
C TYR A 22 8.50 -9.34 10.06
N ARG A 23 9.53 -9.70 9.29
CA ARG A 23 10.93 -9.50 9.69
C ARG A 23 11.30 -8.02 9.79
N ILE A 24 10.78 -7.19 8.89
CA ILE A 24 10.99 -5.73 8.93
C ILE A 24 10.27 -5.15 10.16
N GLN A 25 9.02 -5.56 10.40
CA GLN A 25 8.25 -5.13 11.57
C GLN A 25 8.97 -5.45 12.88
N THR A 26 9.35 -6.70 13.12
CA THR A 26 10.00 -7.09 14.38
C THR A 26 11.50 -6.82 14.43
N GLY A 27 12.06 -6.25 13.35
CA GLY A 27 13.48 -5.94 13.23
C GLY A 27 13.66 -4.44 13.16
N SER A 28 13.77 -3.91 11.94
CA SER A 28 14.05 -2.50 11.70
C SER A 28 13.00 -1.52 12.23
N LEU A 29 11.74 -1.94 12.39
CA LEU A 29 10.67 -1.11 12.96
C LEU A 29 10.44 -1.36 14.45
N ASP A 30 11.15 -2.33 15.04
CA ASP A 30 11.07 -2.68 16.47
C ASP A 30 9.64 -2.89 17.00
N TRP A 31 8.77 -3.48 16.19
CA TRP A 31 7.43 -3.86 16.63
C TRP A 31 7.50 -5.10 17.51
N GLU A 32 6.77 -5.04 18.64
CA GLU A 32 6.45 -6.22 19.44
C GLU A 32 5.95 -7.38 18.56
N PRO A 33 6.47 -8.62 18.70
CA PRO A 33 6.09 -9.74 17.86
C PRO A 33 4.58 -10.00 17.83
N ARG A 34 3.89 -9.81 18.97
CA ARG A 34 2.43 -9.93 19.05
C ARG A 34 1.71 -8.93 18.17
N ARG A 35 2.20 -7.68 18.06
CA ARG A 35 1.64 -6.66 17.17
C ARG A 35 1.81 -7.04 15.71
N ALA A 36 3.01 -7.52 15.33
CA ALA A 36 3.27 -7.97 13.97
C ALA A 36 2.44 -9.21 13.57
N MET A 37 2.21 -10.15 14.51
CA MET A 37 1.32 -11.29 14.30
C MET A 37 -0.14 -10.87 14.15
N SER A 38 -0.61 -9.97 15.02
CA SER A 38 -1.97 -9.41 14.94
C SER A 38 -2.22 -8.72 13.59
N PHE A 39 -1.28 -7.87 13.15
CA PHE A 39 -1.35 -7.25 11.82
C PHE A 39 -1.53 -8.28 10.69
N ARG A 40 -0.76 -9.37 10.70
CA ARG A 40 -0.85 -10.44 9.69
C ARG A 40 -2.16 -11.20 9.76
N ALA A 41 -2.68 -11.43 10.96
CA ALA A 41 -3.98 -12.08 11.16
C ALA A 41 -5.10 -11.19 10.59
N SER A 42 -5.14 -9.91 10.97
CA SER A 42 -6.12 -8.94 10.45
C SER A 42 -6.07 -8.82 8.93
N LEU A 43 -4.87 -8.77 8.35
CA LEU A 43 -4.70 -8.70 6.89
C LEU A 43 -5.23 -9.96 6.18
N SER A 44 -5.04 -11.14 6.78
CA SER A 44 -5.54 -12.40 6.23
C SER A 44 -7.05 -12.55 6.38
N ASP A 45 -7.61 -12.05 7.49
CA ASP A 45 -9.05 -12.06 7.77
C ASP A 45 -9.82 -11.09 6.85
N GLN A 46 -9.28 -9.88 6.65
CA GLN A 46 -9.90 -8.88 5.78
C GLN A 46 -9.82 -9.24 4.29
N TYR A 47 -8.79 -9.97 3.87
CA TYR A 47 -8.56 -10.28 2.45
C TYR A 47 -8.16 -11.75 2.22
N PRO A 48 -9.05 -12.70 2.51
CA PRO A 48 -8.73 -14.12 2.51
C PRO A 48 -8.31 -14.66 1.13
N THR A 49 -8.75 -14.02 0.04
CA THR A 49 -8.51 -14.44 -1.35
C THR A 49 -7.36 -13.70 -2.04
N ASN A 50 -6.67 -12.80 -1.32
CA ASN A 50 -5.65 -11.93 -1.91
C ASN A 50 -4.23 -12.49 -1.86
N ARG A 51 -4.07 -13.67 -1.26
CA ARG A 51 -2.79 -14.38 -1.24
C ARG A 51 -2.50 -14.99 -2.60
N VAL A 52 -1.44 -14.52 -3.24
CA VAL A 52 -0.96 -14.98 -4.54
C VAL A 52 -0.08 -16.22 -4.38
N SER A 53 -0.39 -17.26 -5.16
CA SER A 53 0.38 -18.50 -5.30
C SER A 53 0.84 -18.69 -6.75
N GLY A 54 1.77 -19.63 -6.98
CA GLY A 54 2.27 -19.94 -8.32
C GLY A 54 3.11 -18.83 -8.96
N TYR A 55 3.56 -17.85 -8.17
CA TYR A 55 4.44 -16.77 -8.64
C TYR A 55 5.85 -17.27 -8.96
N GLU A 56 6.22 -18.44 -8.42
CA GLU A 56 7.51 -19.08 -8.61
C GLU A 56 7.83 -19.30 -10.10
N ARG A 57 6.82 -19.58 -10.94
CA ARG A 57 6.97 -19.76 -12.39
C ARG A 57 7.45 -18.49 -13.11
N TYR A 58 7.25 -17.32 -12.52
CA TYR A 58 7.69 -16.03 -13.07
C TYR A 58 9.04 -15.56 -12.53
N LEU A 59 9.57 -16.19 -11.47
CA LEU A 59 10.86 -15.79 -10.90
C LEU A 59 12.01 -15.74 -11.94
N PRO A 60 12.12 -16.68 -12.90
CA PRO A 60 13.16 -16.60 -13.93
C PRO A 60 13.08 -15.34 -14.79
N LEU A 61 11.88 -14.80 -15.02
CA LEU A 61 11.66 -13.56 -15.80
C LEU A 61 11.95 -12.30 -14.98
N CYS A 62 11.97 -12.41 -13.65
CA CYS A 62 12.03 -11.28 -12.72
C CYS A 62 13.40 -11.12 -12.04
N ARG A 63 14.48 -11.55 -12.70
CA ARG A 63 15.85 -11.54 -12.14
C ARG A 63 15.90 -12.15 -10.73
N ASN A 64 15.50 -13.43 -10.64
CA ASN A 64 15.41 -14.16 -9.38
C ASN A 64 16.66 -13.96 -8.51
N GLY A 65 16.46 -13.59 -7.24
CA GLY A 65 17.55 -13.31 -6.29
C GLY A 65 17.87 -11.82 -6.12
N GLU A 66 17.51 -10.96 -7.08
CA GLU A 66 17.66 -9.51 -6.91
C GLU A 66 16.56 -8.90 -6.01
N PRO A 67 16.86 -7.80 -5.29
CA PRO A 67 15.85 -7.05 -4.54
C PRO A 67 14.66 -6.67 -5.43
N GLY A 68 13.44 -6.97 -4.96
CA GLY A 68 12.19 -6.70 -5.70
C GLY A 68 11.76 -7.78 -6.70
N GLY A 69 12.63 -8.70 -7.11
CA GLY A 69 12.30 -9.70 -8.14
C GLY A 69 11.10 -10.61 -7.77
N HIS A 70 11.01 -11.00 -6.50
CA HIS A 70 9.87 -11.81 -6.03
C HIS A 70 8.56 -11.01 -5.93
N VAL A 71 8.63 -9.68 -5.79
CA VAL A 71 7.47 -8.78 -5.83
C VAL A 71 6.98 -8.61 -7.27
N LEU A 72 7.90 -8.46 -8.22
CA LEU A 72 7.55 -8.43 -9.64
C LEU A 72 6.93 -9.76 -10.11
N ALA A 73 7.46 -10.89 -9.66
CA ALA A 73 6.87 -12.20 -9.93
C ALA A 73 5.46 -12.34 -9.35
N CYS A 74 5.21 -11.76 -8.16
CA CYS A 74 3.86 -11.67 -7.59
C CYS A 74 2.93 -10.83 -8.49
N ALA A 75 3.41 -9.68 -8.96
CA ALA A 75 2.63 -8.78 -9.82
C ALA A 75 2.25 -9.46 -11.15
N LEU A 76 3.19 -10.19 -11.77
CA LEU A 76 2.92 -10.98 -12.98
C LEU A 76 1.89 -12.09 -12.74
N ALA A 77 2.05 -12.85 -11.66
CA ALA A 77 1.16 -13.96 -11.34
C ALA A 77 -0.27 -13.51 -11.06
N ALA A 78 -0.41 -12.36 -10.39
CA ALA A 78 -1.69 -11.81 -10.01
C ALA A 78 -2.30 -10.87 -11.06
N ARG A 79 -1.58 -10.59 -12.16
CA ARG A 79 -1.93 -9.54 -13.15
C ARG A 79 -2.21 -8.20 -12.46
N ALA A 80 -1.37 -7.84 -11.50
CA ALA A 80 -1.51 -6.58 -10.77
C ALA A 80 -1.16 -5.40 -11.71
N ASP A 81 -1.94 -4.32 -11.63
CA ASP A 81 -1.69 -3.10 -12.40
C ASP A 81 -0.59 -2.24 -11.79
N LYS A 82 -0.35 -2.41 -10.48
CA LYS A 82 0.53 -1.54 -9.69
C LYS A 82 1.39 -2.32 -8.70
N ILE A 83 2.61 -1.85 -8.51
CA ILE A 83 3.49 -2.19 -7.39
C ILE A 83 3.70 -0.90 -6.61
N VAL A 84 3.39 -0.92 -5.32
CA VAL A 84 3.54 0.25 -4.44
C VAL A 84 4.73 0.02 -3.51
N THR A 85 5.75 0.89 -3.56
CA THR A 85 7.00 0.67 -2.82
C THR A 85 7.79 1.96 -2.58
N HIS A 86 8.42 2.07 -1.41
CA HIS A 86 9.43 3.11 -1.14
C HIS A 86 10.75 2.87 -1.91
N SER A 87 10.98 1.66 -2.42
CA SER A 87 12.25 1.28 -3.05
C SER A 87 12.17 1.25 -4.57
N LEU A 88 11.75 2.36 -5.18
CA LEU A 88 11.62 2.51 -6.64
C LEU A 88 12.88 2.09 -7.41
N ARG A 89 14.07 2.33 -6.84
CA ARG A 89 15.37 1.90 -7.41
C ARG A 89 15.49 0.40 -7.68
N ASN A 90 14.72 -0.43 -6.99
CA ASN A 90 14.71 -1.89 -7.20
C ASN A 90 13.93 -2.29 -8.46
N PHE A 91 13.17 -1.36 -9.05
CA PHE A 91 12.25 -1.57 -10.16
C PHE A 91 12.52 -0.58 -11.31
N ARG A 92 13.80 -0.42 -11.69
CA ARG A 92 14.16 0.34 -12.90
C ARG A 92 13.58 -0.31 -14.15
N ALA A 93 13.42 0.46 -15.23
CA ALA A 93 12.74 0.04 -16.45
C ALA A 93 13.27 -1.30 -17.02
N GLU A 94 14.58 -1.54 -16.96
CA GLU A 94 15.22 -2.76 -17.47
C GLU A 94 14.83 -4.02 -16.69
N ARG A 95 14.30 -3.84 -15.47
CA ARG A 95 13.78 -4.93 -14.63
C ARG A 95 12.29 -5.16 -14.84
N LEU A 96 11.58 -4.16 -15.33
CA LEU A 96 10.12 -4.18 -15.50
C LEU A 96 9.67 -4.66 -16.87
N ALA A 97 10.59 -4.84 -17.83
CA ALA A 97 10.29 -5.30 -19.19
C ALA A 97 9.21 -6.42 -19.32
N PRO A 98 9.14 -7.46 -18.46
CA PRO A 98 8.09 -8.48 -18.57
C PRO A 98 6.70 -8.06 -18.09
N TRP A 99 6.54 -6.90 -17.44
CA TRP A 99 5.32 -6.47 -16.76
C TRP A 99 4.84 -5.09 -17.27
N ALA A 100 3.56 -4.99 -17.60
CA ALA A 100 2.97 -3.79 -18.20
C ALA A 100 2.39 -2.77 -17.18
N GLY A 101 2.55 -3.02 -15.88
CA GLY A 101 2.02 -2.15 -14.83
C GLY A 101 2.94 -0.99 -14.45
N ARG A 102 2.55 -0.26 -13.40
CA ARG A 102 3.28 0.92 -12.90
C ARG A 102 3.83 0.71 -11.49
N VAL A 103 5.05 1.17 -11.26
CA VAL A 103 5.61 1.22 -9.90
C VAL A 103 5.42 2.62 -9.34
N LEU A 104 4.77 2.72 -8.18
CA LEU A 104 4.44 4.00 -7.53
C LEU A 104 5.07 4.08 -6.14
N HIS A 105 5.45 5.29 -5.73
CA HIS A 105 5.72 5.56 -4.33
C HIS A 105 4.40 5.51 -3.54
N PRO A 106 4.40 5.14 -2.24
CA PRO A 106 3.18 5.17 -1.42
C PRO A 106 2.48 6.52 -1.39
N ASP A 107 3.24 7.63 -1.37
CA ASP A 107 2.69 8.99 -1.47
C ASP A 107 1.89 9.20 -2.76
N ASP A 108 2.51 8.90 -3.92
CA ASP A 108 1.86 9.01 -5.23
C ASP A 108 0.58 8.15 -5.30
N TYR A 109 0.61 6.95 -4.72
CA TYR A 109 -0.54 6.06 -4.75
C TYR A 109 -1.68 6.53 -3.84
N LEU A 110 -1.37 7.05 -2.65
CA LEU A 110 -2.38 7.64 -1.76
C LEU A 110 -3.00 8.89 -2.40
N LEU A 111 -2.19 9.72 -3.05
CA LEU A 111 -2.68 10.87 -3.82
C LEU A 111 -3.55 10.42 -5.01
N GLU A 112 -3.15 9.39 -5.76
CA GLU A 112 -3.98 8.83 -6.85
C GLU A 112 -5.32 8.32 -6.30
N LEU A 113 -5.33 7.62 -5.17
CA LEU A 113 -6.56 7.16 -4.52
C LEU A 113 -7.45 8.32 -4.07
N TYR A 114 -6.87 9.40 -3.54
CA TYR A 114 -7.60 10.59 -3.13
C TYR A 114 -8.25 11.30 -4.31
N LEU A 115 -7.50 11.53 -5.38
CA LEU A 115 -7.99 12.22 -6.57
C LEU A 115 -9.10 11.43 -7.28
N LEU A 116 -9.01 10.10 -7.28
CA LEU A 116 -10.02 9.23 -7.92
C LEU A 116 -11.23 8.96 -7.03
N PHE A 117 -11.05 8.88 -5.71
CA PHE A 117 -12.09 8.46 -4.75
C PHE A 117 -12.09 9.31 -3.47
N PRO A 118 -12.23 10.66 -3.58
CA PRO A 118 -12.05 11.55 -2.44
C PRO A 118 -13.00 11.22 -1.29
N GLU A 119 -14.27 10.97 -1.58
CA GLU A 119 -15.28 10.60 -0.58
C GLU A 119 -14.94 9.31 0.17
N CYS A 120 -14.36 8.32 -0.51
CA CYS A 120 -13.98 7.06 0.12
C CYS A 120 -12.78 7.26 1.06
N VAL A 121 -11.79 8.04 0.63
CA VAL A 121 -10.60 8.35 1.43
C VAL A 121 -10.99 9.20 2.65
N LEU A 122 -11.74 10.28 2.47
CA LEU A 122 -12.19 11.15 3.56
C LEU A 122 -13.03 10.39 4.58
N ARG A 123 -13.93 9.52 4.13
CA ARG A 123 -14.72 8.66 5.03
C ARG A 123 -13.84 7.74 5.87
N ILE A 124 -12.75 7.20 5.32
CA ILE A 124 -11.82 6.36 6.07
C ILE A 124 -11.08 7.21 7.10
N LEU A 125 -10.54 8.36 6.69
CA LEU A 125 -9.81 9.26 7.59
C LEU A 125 -10.69 9.70 8.78
N ARG A 126 -11.93 10.14 8.50
CA ARG A 126 -12.91 10.58 9.51
C ARG A 126 -13.51 9.46 10.36
N ALA A 127 -13.28 8.19 10.01
CA ALA A 127 -13.73 7.05 10.81
C ALA A 127 -12.77 6.74 11.98
N HIS A 128 -11.59 7.37 12.01
CA HIS A 128 -10.69 7.27 13.15
C HIS A 128 -11.18 8.15 14.32
N GLU A 129 -10.84 7.76 15.54
CA GLU A 129 -11.19 8.52 16.76
C GLU A 129 -10.36 9.81 16.94
N VAL A 130 -9.26 9.93 16.19
CA VAL A 130 -8.38 11.11 16.18
C VAL A 130 -8.81 12.09 15.10
N ALA A 131 -8.47 13.37 15.28
CA ALA A 131 -8.72 14.41 14.29
C ALA A 131 -8.01 14.08 12.95
N THR A 132 -8.64 14.44 11.83
CA THR A 132 -8.10 14.19 10.49
C THR A 132 -6.72 14.82 10.34
N GLU A 133 -6.54 16.04 10.84
CA GLU A 133 -5.29 16.81 10.80
C GLU A 133 -4.17 16.11 11.59
N GLU A 134 -4.49 15.51 12.74
CA GLU A 134 -3.53 14.74 13.54
C GLU A 134 -3.09 13.46 12.81
N LEU A 135 -4.04 12.77 12.19
CA LEU A 135 -3.76 11.61 11.35
C LEU A 135 -2.88 11.99 10.14
N LEU A 136 -3.21 13.08 9.45
CA LEU A 136 -2.45 13.59 8.31
C LEU A 136 -1.04 14.04 8.72
N SER A 137 -0.88 14.65 9.90
CA SER A 137 0.44 14.99 10.47
C SER A 137 1.30 13.74 10.69
N THR A 138 0.69 12.63 11.12
CA THR A 138 1.37 11.34 11.27
C THR A 138 1.77 10.73 9.93
N LEU A 139 0.99 10.94 8.87
CA LEU A 139 1.27 10.44 7.52
C LEU A 139 2.26 11.32 6.74
N ALA A 140 2.30 12.63 7.02
CA ALA A 140 3.08 13.61 6.26
C ALA A 140 4.57 13.27 6.07
N PRO A 141 5.29 12.68 7.05
CA PRO A 141 6.68 12.25 6.84
C PRO A 141 6.86 11.16 5.76
N HIS A 142 5.80 10.43 5.44
CA HIS A 142 5.81 9.29 4.52
C HIS A 142 5.01 9.54 3.23
N ALA A 143 4.01 10.41 3.30
CA ALA A 143 3.10 10.76 2.22
C ALA A 143 2.80 12.29 2.23
N PRO A 144 3.82 13.14 2.02
CA PRO A 144 3.69 14.59 2.13
C PRO A 144 2.73 15.18 1.09
N GLU A 145 2.75 14.73 -0.16
CA GLU A 145 1.90 15.31 -1.21
C GLU A 145 0.44 14.92 -1.04
N PHE A 146 0.17 13.68 -0.63
CA PHE A 146 -1.16 13.25 -0.19
C PHE A 146 -1.67 14.10 0.99
N ALA A 147 -0.85 14.27 2.04
CA ALA A 147 -1.27 15.02 3.22
C ALA A 147 -1.58 16.49 2.91
N LYS A 148 -0.76 17.15 2.07
CA LYS A 148 -1.00 18.52 1.62
C LYS A 148 -2.29 18.64 0.80
N ALA A 149 -2.54 17.70 -0.11
CA ALA A 149 -3.72 17.72 -0.96
C ALA A 149 -5.02 17.63 -0.13
N VAL A 150 -5.07 16.72 0.84
CA VAL A 150 -6.25 16.57 1.71
C VAL A 150 -6.48 17.82 2.57
N LEU A 151 -5.41 18.38 3.17
CA LEU A 151 -5.52 19.59 3.99
C LEU A 151 -6.00 20.81 3.18
N ALA A 152 -5.51 20.97 1.94
CA ALA A 152 -5.91 22.08 1.07
C ALA A 152 -7.41 22.05 0.78
N ASP A 153 -7.97 20.88 0.46
CA ASP A 153 -9.39 20.73 0.15
C ASP A 153 -10.29 20.93 1.37
N GLU A 154 -9.87 20.50 2.57
CA GLU A 154 -10.64 20.76 3.80
C GLU A 154 -10.70 22.26 4.12
N THR A 155 -9.60 23.01 3.90
CA THR A 155 -9.62 24.48 4.12
C THR A 155 -10.50 25.24 3.12
N HIS A 156 -10.74 24.69 1.93
CA HIS A 156 -11.58 25.34 0.91
C HIS A 156 -13.08 25.18 1.20
N ILE A 157 -13.48 24.07 1.84
CA ILE A 157 -14.87 23.81 2.23
C ILE A 157 -15.32 24.78 3.33
N ASP A 158 -14.48 25.05 4.33
CA ASP A 158 -14.80 25.97 5.43
C ASP A 158 -14.86 27.45 5.00
N GLY A 159 -14.19 27.82 3.90
CA GLY A 159 -14.15 29.19 3.37
C GLY A 159 -15.35 29.61 2.51
N THR A 160 -16.26 28.68 2.16
CA THR A 160 -17.38 28.95 1.23
C THR A 160 -18.71 29.20 1.96
N LEU A 161 -18.71 29.29 3.30
CA LEU A 161 -19.89 29.54 4.15
C LEU A 161 -20.00 30.98 4.69
N HIS A 162 -19.31 31.95 4.08
CA HIS A 162 -19.46 33.39 4.38
C HIS A 162 -19.73 34.19 3.10
#